data_AF-A0A6I2I4A8-F1
#
_entry.id   AF-A0A6I2I4A8-F1
#
_cell.length_a   1.000
_cell.length_b   1.000
_cell.length_c   1.000
_cell.angle_alpha   90.00
_cell.angle_beta   90.00
_cell.angle_gamma   90.00
#
_symmetry.space_group_name_H-M   'P 1'
#
loop_
_entity.id
_entity.type
_entity.pdbx_description
1 polymer ?
#
loop_
_entity_poly.entity_id
_entity_poly.type
_entity_poly.pdbx_seq_one_letter_code
_entity_poly.pdbx_strand_id
1 'polypeptide(L)'
;MEQQFTKEQERYMTDKIFKYLDELYAEVISTINQTEAKANADFAAAGITFTAHSPANATFLKAVVHDRLFAELHAGDLALAQKILTMNAKQAGVSVHVDVDEE
;
A
#
# COMPACT_ATOMS: atom_id res chain seq x y z
N MET A 1 -22.14 14.54 -24.95
CA MET A 1 -22.80 15.10 -23.75
C MET A 1 -22.19 14.38 -22.57
N GLU A 2 -21.42 15.08 -21.74
CA GLU A 2 -21.00 14.54 -20.45
C GLU A 2 -22.26 14.28 -19.64
N GLN A 3 -22.41 13.05 -19.14
CA GLN A 3 -23.55 12.68 -18.34
C GLN A 3 -23.40 13.37 -16.98
N GLN A 4 -24.17 14.42 -16.73
CA GLN A 4 -24.21 15.05 -15.41
C GLN A 4 -24.99 14.15 -14.45
N PHE A 5 -24.31 13.64 -13.43
CA PHE A 5 -24.93 12.89 -12.35
C PHE A 5 -25.81 13.81 -11.51
N THR A 6 -26.89 13.25 -10.94
CA THR A 6 -27.66 13.95 -9.92
C THR A 6 -26.89 13.98 -8.59
N LYS A 7 -27.21 14.93 -7.70
CA LYS A 7 -26.62 14.98 -6.34
C LYS A 7 -26.82 13.67 -5.55
N GLU A 8 -27.95 12.99 -5.78
CA GLU A 8 -28.22 11.69 -5.16
C GLU A 8 -27.31 10.60 -5.72
N GLN A 9 -27.04 10.61 -7.03
CA GLN A 9 -26.09 9.71 -7.66
C GLN A 9 -24.65 9.99 -7.19
N GLU A 10 -24.25 11.26 -7.10
CA GLU A 10 -22.94 11.65 -6.56
C GLU A 10 -22.73 11.15 -5.14
N ARG A 11 -23.74 11.33 -4.27
CA ARG A 11 -23.70 10.83 -2.89
C ARG A 11 -23.60 9.31 -2.85
N TYR A 12 -24.44 8.62 -3.62
CA TYR A 12 -24.42 7.16 -3.71
C TYR A 12 -23.05 6.65 -4.16
N MET A 13 -22.46 7.24 -5.19
CA MET A 13 -21.13 6.87 -5.68
C MET A 13 -20.05 7.11 -4.63
N THR A 14 -20.08 8.27 -3.97
CA THR A 14 -19.14 8.62 -2.90
C THR A 14 -19.20 7.59 -1.76
N ASP A 15 -20.40 7.28 -1.26
CA ASP A 15 -20.60 6.30 -0.18
C ASP A 15 -20.12 4.90 -0.61
N LYS A 16 -20.36 4.51 -1.88
CA LYS A 16 -19.91 3.22 -2.41
C LYS A 16 -18.40 3.14 -2.59
N ILE A 17 -17.76 4.21 -3.06
CA ILE A 17 -16.30 4.27 -3.23
C ILE A 17 -15.63 4.04 -1.88
N PHE A 18 -16.03 4.75 -0.82
CA PHE A 18 -15.46 4.56 0.51
C PHE A 18 -15.66 3.14 1.04
N LYS A 19 -16.87 2.58 0.87
CA LYS A 19 -17.12 1.19 1.21
C LYS A 19 -16.15 0.22 0.52
N TYR A 20 -15.96 0.37 -0.80
CA TYR A 20 -15.07 -0.51 -1.55
C TYR A 20 -13.59 -0.30 -1.19
N LEU A 21 -13.19 0.91 -0.81
CA LEU A 21 -11.84 1.19 -0.30
C LEU A 21 -11.59 0.46 1.03
N ASP A 22 -12.56 0.48 1.94
CA ASP A 22 -12.47 -0.24 3.22
C ASP A 22 -12.42 -1.76 3.02
N GLU A 23 -13.26 -2.29 2.11
CA GLU A 23 -13.25 -3.72 1.74
C GLU A 23 -11.90 -4.12 1.13
N LEU A 24 -11.39 -3.34 0.17
CA LEU A 24 -10.08 -3.59 -0.43
C LEU A 24 -8.95 -3.58 0.61
N TYR A 25 -8.95 -2.62 1.53
CA TYR A 25 -7.96 -2.57 2.60
C TYR A 25 -8.00 -3.83 3.47
N ALA A 26 -9.19 -4.27 3.87
CA ALA A 26 -9.37 -5.48 4.67
C ALA A 26 -8.86 -6.74 3.92
N GLU A 27 -9.15 -6.85 2.63
CA GLU A 27 -8.69 -7.96 1.78
C GLU A 27 -7.16 -8.00 1.65
N VAL A 28 -6.51 -6.85 1.46
CA VAL A 28 -5.05 -6.75 1.39
C VAL A 28 -4.42 -7.19 2.71
N ILE A 29 -4.94 -6.72 3.85
CA ILE A 29 -4.43 -7.11 5.17
C ILE A 29 -4.61 -8.62 5.41
N SER A 30 -5.77 -9.17 5.05
CA SER A 30 -6.04 -10.61 5.14
C SER A 30 -5.04 -11.41 4.32
N THR A 31 -4.79 -11.00 3.07
CA THR A 31 -3.85 -11.65 2.15
C THR A 31 -2.41 -11.64 2.69
N ILE A 32 -1.99 -10.53 3.28
CA ILE A 32 -0.67 -10.41 3.91
C ILE A 32 -0.53 -11.39 5.07
N ASN A 33 -1.52 -11.47 5.96
CA ASN A 33 -1.47 -12.38 7.11
C ASN A 33 -1.48 -13.85 6.67
N GLN A 34 -2.26 -14.19 5.65
CA GLN A 34 -2.27 -15.54 5.06
C GLN A 34 -0.92 -15.90 4.43
N THR A 35 -0.28 -14.92 3.78
CA THR A 35 1.05 -15.11 3.18
C THR A 35 2.11 -15.35 4.25
N GLU A 36 2.10 -14.59 5.34
CA GLU A 36 2.98 -14.84 6.49
C GLU A 36 2.76 -16.26 7.06
N ALA A 37 1.50 -16.64 7.31
CA ALA A 37 1.18 -17.96 7.87
C ALA A 37 1.67 -19.10 6.97
N LYS A 38 1.50 -18.95 5.65
CA LYS A 38 1.98 -19.92 4.66
C LYS A 38 3.51 -20.02 4.67
N ALA A 39 4.21 -18.89 4.64
CA ALA A 39 5.68 -18.88 4.69
C ALA A 39 6.20 -19.52 5.97
N ASN A 40 5.58 -19.23 7.12
CA ASN A 40 5.95 -19.81 8.40
C ASN A 40 5.72 -21.32 8.45
N ALA A 41 4.63 -21.82 7.85
CA ALA A 41 4.37 -23.24 7.73
C ALA A 41 5.43 -23.94 6.86
N ASP A 42 5.82 -23.34 5.73
CA ASP A 42 6.87 -23.86 4.85
C ASP A 42 8.23 -23.90 5.57
N PHE A 43 8.58 -22.86 6.33
CA PHE A 43 9.81 -22.83 7.14
C PHE A 43 9.79 -23.90 8.24
N ALA A 44 8.68 -24.05 8.95
CA ALA A 44 8.54 -25.06 9.99
C ALA A 44 8.63 -26.49 9.42
N ALA A 45 8.04 -26.73 8.25
CA ALA A 45 8.14 -28.01 7.54
C ALA A 45 9.60 -28.34 7.14
N ALA A 46 10.41 -27.32 6.89
CA ALA A 46 11.85 -27.44 6.65
C ALA A 46 12.69 -27.53 7.95
N GLY A 47 12.07 -27.55 9.14
CA GLY A 47 12.75 -27.59 10.43
C GLY A 47 13.35 -26.25 10.87
N ILE A 48 12.96 -25.14 10.23
CA ILE A 48 13.43 -23.80 10.56
C ILE A 48 12.42 -23.15 11.51
N THR A 49 12.89 -22.80 12.72
CA THR A 49 12.08 -22.12 13.74
C THR A 49 12.70 -20.78 14.09
N PHE A 50 11.88 -19.72 14.13
CA PHE A 50 12.31 -18.38 14.51
C PHE A 50 11.94 -18.09 15.97
N THR A 51 12.85 -17.47 16.73
CA THR A 51 12.65 -17.14 18.15
C THR A 51 12.01 -15.77 18.38
N ALA A 52 12.05 -14.89 17.37
CA ALA A 52 11.49 -13.54 17.45
C ALA A 52 10.48 -13.31 16.32
N HIS A 53 10.97 -13.03 15.11
CA HIS A 53 10.13 -12.78 13.94
C HIS A 53 10.64 -13.56 12.74
N SER A 54 9.69 -14.09 11.96
CA SER A 54 9.98 -14.67 10.65
C SER A 54 10.49 -13.58 9.69
N PRO A 55 11.42 -13.91 8.76
CA PRO A 55 11.81 -12.98 7.70
C PRO A 55 10.62 -12.58 6.80
N ALA A 56 9.58 -13.41 6.73
CA ALA A 56 8.34 -13.14 5.98
C ALA A 56 7.19 -12.65 6.88
N ASN A 57 7.50 -11.93 7.97
CA ASN A 57 6.45 -11.41 8.86
C ASN A 57 5.58 -10.32 8.18
N ALA A 58 4.36 -10.11 8.68
CA ALA A 58 3.42 -9.17 8.10
C ALA A 58 3.95 -7.73 7.98
N THR A 59 4.79 -7.26 8.91
CA THR A 59 5.37 -5.91 8.82
C THR A 59 6.30 -5.79 7.62
N PHE A 60 7.19 -6.77 7.42
CA PHE A 60 8.06 -6.81 6.25
C PHE A 60 7.24 -6.93 4.95
N LEU A 61 6.25 -7.83 4.93
CA LEU A 61 5.39 -8.02 3.76
C LEU A 61 4.61 -6.73 3.39
N LYS A 62 4.09 -5.99 4.37
CA LYS A 62 3.45 -4.68 4.14
C LYS A 62 4.42 -3.69 3.50
N ALA A 63 5.65 -3.61 4.00
CA ALA A 63 6.67 -2.71 3.46
C ALA A 63 7.01 -3.05 2.01
N VAL A 64 7.18 -4.34 1.68
CA VAL A 64 7.45 -4.80 0.32
C VAL A 64 6.28 -4.52 -0.63
N VAL A 65 5.03 -4.75 -0.19
CA VAL A 65 3.86 -4.44 -1.02
C VAL A 65 3.74 -2.94 -1.25
N HIS A 66 3.92 -2.12 -0.22
CA HIS A 66 3.90 -0.67 -0.35
C HIS A 66 4.94 -0.18 -1.36
N ASP A 67 6.19 -0.66 -1.25
CA ASP A 67 7.27 -0.28 -2.16
C ASP A 67 6.97 -0.64 -3.63
N ARG A 68 6.47 -1.85 -3.88
CA ARG A 68 6.09 -2.28 -5.24
C ARG A 68 4.93 -1.47 -5.80
N LEU A 69 3.89 -1.23 -5.01
CA LEU A 69 2.74 -0.42 -5.43
C LEU A 69 3.14 1.04 -5.67
N PHE A 70 4.06 1.58 -4.87
CA PHE A 70 4.63 2.90 -5.11
C PHE A 70 5.34 2.94 -6.47
N ALA A 71 6.22 1.97 -6.74
CA ALA A 71 6.94 1.87 -8.00
C ALA A 71 5.99 1.76 -9.21
N GLU A 72 4.96 0.93 -9.11
CA GLU A 72 3.94 0.77 -10.16
C GLU A 72 3.11 2.05 -10.36
N LEU A 73 2.76 2.74 -9.27
CA LEU A 73 1.93 3.95 -9.33
C LEU A 73 2.64 5.09 -10.05
N HIS A 74 3.93 5.30 -9.78
CA HIS A 74 4.68 6.35 -10.47
C HIS A 74 5.15 5.90 -11.86
N ALA A 75 5.39 4.60 -12.10
CA ALA A 75 5.74 4.03 -13.41
C ALA A 75 6.87 4.78 -14.16
N GLY A 76 7.84 5.31 -13.41
CA GLY A 76 8.95 6.14 -13.93
C GLY A 76 8.68 7.65 -13.99
N ASP A 77 7.47 8.13 -13.71
CA ASP A 77 7.15 9.56 -13.53
C ASP A 77 7.72 10.06 -12.20
N LEU A 78 8.86 10.74 -12.27
CA LEU A 78 9.56 11.30 -11.11
C LEU A 78 8.76 12.42 -10.41
N ALA A 79 7.99 13.22 -11.16
CA ALA A 79 7.20 14.29 -10.56
C ALA A 79 6.03 13.71 -9.75
N LEU A 80 5.39 12.65 -10.25
CA LEU A 80 4.39 11.91 -9.51
C LEU A 80 4.98 11.21 -8.27
N ALA A 81 6.14 10.57 -8.42
CA ALA A 81 6.86 9.93 -7.31
C ALA A 81 7.17 10.95 -6.19
N GLN A 82 7.77 12.09 -6.54
CA GLN A 82 8.08 13.18 -5.59
C GLN A 82 6.82 13.70 -4.89
N LYS A 83 5.72 13.86 -5.63
CA LYS A 83 4.43 14.31 -5.07
C LYS A 83 3.90 13.32 -4.03
N ILE A 84 3.91 12.02 -4.33
CA ILE A 84 3.46 10.96 -3.42
C ILE A 84 4.34 10.94 -2.16
N LEU A 85 5.67 10.95 -2.31
CA LEU A 85 6.61 10.98 -1.20
C LEU A 85 6.41 12.22 -0.31
N THR A 86 6.17 13.39 -0.92
CA THR A 86 5.89 14.63 -0.19
C THR A 86 4.59 14.55 0.61
N MET A 87 3.54 13.95 0.05
CA MET A 87 2.27 13.74 0.77
C MET A 87 2.46 12.81 1.96
N ASN A 88 3.16 11.68 1.76
CA ASN A 88 3.47 10.72 2.82
C ASN A 88 4.32 11.35 3.93
N ALA A 89 5.33 12.14 3.56
CA ALA A 89 6.18 12.86 4.51
C ALA A 89 5.37 13.85 5.36
N LYS A 90 4.51 14.66 4.73
CA LYS A 90 3.62 15.59 5.44
C LYS A 90 2.68 14.86 6.39
N GLN A 91 2.09 13.73 5.96
CA GLN A 91 1.24 12.91 6.82
C GLN A 91 1.99 12.36 8.03
N ALA A 92 3.27 12.01 7.86
CA ALA A 92 4.14 11.55 8.94
C ALA A 92 4.70 12.69 9.82
N GLY A 93 4.41 13.96 9.52
CA GLY A 93 4.98 15.12 10.22
C GLY A 93 6.47 15.32 9.95
N VAL A 94 6.98 14.79 8.84
CA VAL A 94 8.40 14.86 8.45
C VAL A 94 8.57 15.91 7.35
N SER A 95 9.65 16.69 7.44
CA SER A 95 10.12 17.53 6.34
C SER A 95 11.17 16.76 5.55
N VAL A 96 10.98 16.65 4.24
CA VAL A 96 11.91 15.96 3.34
C VAL A 96 12.56 17.00 2.44
N HIS A 97 13.89 17.05 2.44
CA HIS A 97 14.66 17.71 1.40
C HIS A 97 14.94 16.66 0.32
N VAL A 98 14.50 16.94 -0.91
CA VAL A 98 14.82 16.10 -2.06
C VAL A 98 15.87 16.86 -2.86
N ASP A 99 17.09 16.36 -2.85
CA ASP A 99 18.13 16.83 -3.77
C ASP A 99 17.71 16.39 -5.17
N VAL A 100 17.46 17.35 -6.05
CA VAL A 100 17.30 17.07 -7.47
C VAL A 100 18.70 17.17 -8.04
N ASP A 101 19.30 16.03 -8.37
CA ASP A 101 20.53 16.04 -9.16
C ASP A 101 20.16 16.66 -10.53
N GLU A 102 20.57 17.91 -10.73
CA GLU A 102 20.56 18.56 -12.04
C GLU A 102 21.64 17.86 -12.88
N GLU A 103 21.24 16.99 -13.82
CA GLU A 103 22.10 16.55 -14.91
C GLU A 103 22.38 17.69 -15.92
#